data_AF-A0A382MGV8-F1
#
_entry.id   AF-A0A382MGV8-F1
#
_cell.length_a   1.000
_cell.length_b   1.000
_cell.length_c   1.000
_cell.angle_alpha   90.00
_cell.angle_beta   90.00
_cell.angle_gamma   90.00
#
_symmetry.space_group_name_H-M   'P 1'
#
loop_
_entity.id
_entity.type
_entity.pdbx_description
1 polymer ?
#
loop_
_entity_poly.entity_id
_entity_poly.type
_entity_poly.pdbx_seq_one_letter_code
_entity_poly.pdbx_strand_id
1 'polypeptide(L)'
;MLAKLGVNTIDELFADIPDEFRNPPLALPSPMAELEVQQELSSLASKNRALGSGPSFLGAGSYNHFIPAIVKALMTRGEFLTAYTPYQAEASQGTLQVIYEFQTLISNLYGMEVANAGMYDGATSLAEGVLMACRVTRRSHVAVADTLSPYYRQVIEAYCQAQGLELYTVSSGQAPSLDQ
;
A
#
# COMPACT_ATOMS: atom_id res chain seq x y z
N MET A 1 33.47 -1.53 -18.72
CA MET A 1 32.21 -1.74 -19.49
C MET A 1 32.27 -1.09 -20.87
N LEU A 2 32.49 0.23 -20.97
CA LEU A 2 32.55 0.97 -22.26
C LEU A 2 33.43 0.31 -23.32
N ALA A 3 34.70 0.02 -23.01
CA ALA A 3 35.62 -0.65 -23.94
C ALA A 3 35.13 -2.03 -24.44
N LYS A 4 34.35 -2.76 -23.63
CA LYS A 4 33.77 -4.06 -24.03
C LYS A 4 32.58 -3.90 -24.99
N LEU A 5 31.87 -2.79 -24.86
CA LEU A 5 30.76 -2.38 -25.72
C LEU A 5 31.24 -1.62 -26.98
N GLY A 6 32.53 -1.27 -27.05
CA GLY A 6 33.12 -0.56 -28.20
C GLY A 6 32.79 0.93 -28.26
N VAL A 7 32.33 1.52 -27.15
CA VAL A 7 32.02 2.96 -27.04
C VAL A 7 33.06 3.69 -26.21
N ASN A 8 33.22 5.00 -26.45
CA ASN A 8 34.26 5.81 -25.83
C ASN A 8 33.75 6.66 -24.67
N THR A 9 32.46 7.01 -24.68
CA THR A 9 31.84 7.90 -23.69
C THR A 9 30.59 7.28 -23.07
N ILE A 10 30.17 7.79 -21.92
CA ILE A 10 28.88 7.41 -21.30
C ILE A 10 27.72 7.92 -22.17
N ASP A 11 27.84 9.10 -22.78
CA ASP A 11 26.80 9.68 -23.61
C ASP A 11 26.45 8.81 -24.84
N GLU A 12 27.45 8.12 -25.41
CA GLU A 12 27.24 7.13 -26.48
C GLU A 12 26.32 5.97 -26.07
N LEU A 13 26.22 5.62 -24.77
CA LEU A 13 25.27 4.60 -24.29
C LEU A 13 23.81 5.06 -24.35
N PHE A 14 23.56 6.36 -24.45
CA PHE A 14 22.22 6.96 -24.46
C PHE A 14 21.82 7.50 -25.82
N ALA A 15 22.55 7.13 -26.89
CA ALA A 15 22.32 7.59 -28.27
C ALA A 15 20.89 7.30 -28.78
N ASP A 16 20.24 6.25 -28.27
CA ASP A 16 18.87 5.85 -28.64
C ASP A 16 17.78 6.77 -28.08
N ILE A 17 18.11 7.61 -27.08
CA ILE A 17 17.21 8.65 -26.56
C ILE A 17 17.35 9.87 -27.47
N PRO A 18 16.29 10.40 -28.10
CA PRO A 18 16.38 11.61 -28.91
C PRO A 18 17.00 12.77 -28.12
N ASP A 19 17.87 13.55 -28.78
CA ASP A 19 18.67 14.59 -28.11
C ASP A 19 17.80 15.62 -27.36
N GLU A 20 16.61 15.94 -27.86
CA GLU A 20 15.66 16.87 -27.21
C GLU A 20 15.13 16.38 -25.85
N PHE A 21 15.17 15.06 -25.61
CA PHE A 21 14.74 14.43 -24.35
C PHE A 21 15.92 13.98 -23.47
N ARG A 22 17.16 14.16 -23.94
CA ARG A 22 18.36 13.72 -23.20
C ARG A 22 18.82 14.82 -22.23
N ASN A 23 19.13 14.43 -21.00
CA ASN A 23 19.68 15.30 -19.95
C ASN A 23 18.92 16.63 -19.74
N PRO A 24 17.58 16.61 -19.59
CA PRO A 24 16.84 17.84 -19.29
C PRO A 24 17.32 18.42 -17.95
N PRO A 25 17.43 19.76 -17.82
CA PRO A 25 17.76 20.36 -16.53
C PRO A 25 16.66 20.06 -15.53
N LEU A 26 17.02 19.44 -14.41
CA LEU A 26 16.10 19.17 -13.32
C LEU A 26 16.12 20.37 -12.35
N ALA A 27 14.96 20.96 -12.09
CA ALA A 27 14.80 22.04 -11.12
C ALA A 27 14.82 21.49 -9.67
N LEU A 28 15.97 20.93 -9.28
CA LEU A 28 16.19 20.33 -7.96
C LEU A 28 17.27 21.11 -7.19
N PRO A 29 17.26 21.09 -5.85
CA PRO A 29 18.37 21.58 -5.04
C PRO A 29 19.69 20.88 -5.38
N SER A 30 20.79 21.53 -5.02
CA SER A 30 22.11 20.89 -5.11
C SER A 30 22.18 19.63 -4.23
N PRO A 31 22.93 18.60 -4.64
CA PRO A 31 23.10 17.41 -3.83
C PRO A 31 23.73 17.76 -2.48
N MET A 32 23.30 17.06 -1.44
CA MET A 32 23.81 17.19 -0.08
C MET A 32 24.52 15.91 0.35
N ALA A 33 25.46 16.01 1.29
CA ALA A 33 26.06 14.85 1.92
C ALA A 33 25.03 14.15 2.82
N GLU A 34 25.23 12.85 3.08
CA GLU A 34 24.29 12.03 3.86
C GLU A 34 23.98 12.66 5.24
N LEU A 35 25.00 13.16 5.95
CA LEU A 35 24.83 13.79 7.26
C LEU A 35 23.98 15.07 7.18
N GLU A 36 24.14 15.86 6.12
CA GLU A 36 23.37 17.09 5.89
C GLU A 36 21.90 16.74 5.64
N VAL A 37 21.64 15.73 4.80
CA VAL A 37 20.28 15.21 4.53
C VAL A 37 19.63 14.70 5.81
N GLN A 38 20.35 13.92 6.62
CA GLN A 38 19.82 13.40 7.89
C GLN A 38 19.47 14.53 8.87
N GLN A 39 20.30 15.57 8.95
CA GLN A 39 20.04 16.74 9.80
C GLN A 39 18.83 17.54 9.31
N GLU A 40 18.74 17.79 8.00
CA GLU A 40 17.61 18.49 7.40
C GLU A 40 16.30 17.74 7.64
N LEU A 41 16.25 16.44 7.32
CA LEU A 41 15.06 15.61 7.51
C LEU A 41 14.66 15.50 8.98
N SER A 42 15.64 15.41 9.90
CA SER A 42 15.37 15.43 11.35
C SER A 42 14.77 16.75 11.80
N SER A 43 15.26 17.87 11.28
CA SER A 43 14.72 19.20 11.55
C SER A 43 13.29 19.34 11.06
N LEU A 44 12.99 18.85 9.85
CA LEU A 44 11.62 18.83 9.30
C LEU A 44 10.70 17.93 10.14
N ALA A 45 11.16 16.73 10.50
CA ALA A 45 10.39 15.79 11.33
C ALA A 45 10.06 16.39 12.71
N SER A 46 10.94 17.21 13.28
CA SER A 46 10.73 17.86 14.58
C SER A 46 9.56 18.87 14.60
N LYS A 47 9.09 19.31 13.44
CA LYS A 47 7.90 20.18 13.31
C LYS A 47 6.59 19.42 13.53
N ASN A 48 6.62 18.09 13.47
CA ASN A 48 5.44 17.25 13.71
C ASN A 48 5.24 17.01 15.21
N ARG A 49 3.98 16.86 15.63
CA ARG A 49 3.65 16.34 16.97
C ARG A 49 3.73 14.82 16.95
N ALA A 50 4.78 14.26 17.55
CA ALA A 50 4.95 12.81 17.62
C ALA A 50 3.78 12.13 18.37
N LEU A 51 3.35 10.96 17.91
CA LEU A 51 2.26 10.20 18.55
C LEU A 51 2.56 9.86 20.02
N GLY A 52 3.84 9.67 20.37
CA GLY A 52 4.29 9.42 21.75
C GLY A 52 4.32 10.66 22.66
N SER A 53 4.07 11.86 22.13
CA SER A 53 4.09 13.11 22.92
C SER A 53 2.82 13.35 23.74
N GLY A 54 1.79 12.51 23.59
CA GLY A 54 0.55 12.60 24.35
C GLY A 54 -0.50 11.58 23.88
N PRO A 55 -1.67 11.52 24.53
CA PRO A 55 -2.72 10.61 24.13
C PRO A 55 -3.29 10.98 22.74
N SER A 56 -3.64 9.96 21.96
CA SER A 56 -4.36 10.08 20.69
C SER A 56 -5.52 9.10 20.67
N PHE A 57 -6.73 9.64 20.53
CA PHE A 57 -7.99 8.88 20.47
C PHE A 57 -8.76 9.13 19.17
N LEU A 58 -8.07 9.56 18.11
CA LEU A 58 -8.69 9.88 16.82
C LEU A 58 -9.30 8.65 16.14
N GLY A 59 -8.71 7.46 16.34
CA GLY A 59 -9.22 6.21 15.82
C GLY A 59 -9.33 6.19 14.29
N ALA A 60 -10.54 5.92 13.78
CA ALA A 60 -10.84 5.90 12.34
C ALA A 60 -9.99 4.93 11.51
N GLY A 61 -9.67 3.75 12.06
CA GLY A 61 -8.89 2.71 11.39
C GLY A 61 -7.39 2.76 11.68
N SER A 62 -6.88 3.78 12.38
CA SER A 62 -5.51 3.84 12.86
C SER A 62 -5.47 3.96 14.38
N TYR A 63 -4.83 3.01 15.04
CA TYR A 63 -4.84 2.90 16.50
C TYR A 63 -3.40 2.78 17.02
N ASN A 64 -3.08 3.58 18.04
CA ASN A 64 -1.81 3.45 18.73
C ASN A 64 -1.74 2.07 19.40
N HIS A 65 -0.65 1.33 19.16
CA HIS A 65 -0.45 -0.01 19.66
C HIS A 65 1.03 -0.25 19.98
N PHE A 66 1.28 -1.22 20.87
CA PHE A 66 2.63 -1.61 21.21
C PHE A 66 3.27 -2.38 20.04
N ILE A 67 4.44 -1.91 19.58
CA ILE A 67 5.26 -2.60 18.59
C ILE A 67 6.45 -3.23 19.33
N PRO A 68 6.56 -4.57 19.36
CA PRO A 68 7.68 -5.24 20.01
C PRO A 68 9.03 -4.81 19.42
N ALA A 69 10.05 -4.61 20.27
CA ALA A 69 11.36 -4.11 19.85
C ALA A 69 12.04 -4.97 18.77
N ILE A 70 11.76 -6.28 18.76
CA ILE A 70 12.29 -7.22 17.76
C ILE A 70 11.82 -6.91 16.34
N VAL A 71 10.63 -6.31 16.17
CA VAL A 71 10.06 -6.01 14.84
C VAL A 71 10.96 -5.04 14.08
N LYS A 72 11.51 -4.02 14.76
CA LYS A 72 12.44 -3.07 14.16
C LYS A 72 13.73 -3.76 13.69
N ALA A 73 14.27 -4.67 14.49
CA ALA A 73 15.47 -5.42 14.13
C ALA A 73 15.23 -6.36 12.94
N LEU A 74 14.04 -6.98 12.85
CA LEU A 74 13.68 -7.86 11.74
C LEU A 74 13.49 -7.09 10.44
N MET A 75 12.75 -5.97 10.44
CA MET A 75 12.46 -5.21 9.21
C MET A 75 13.70 -4.60 8.55
N THR A 76 14.78 -4.39 9.30
CA THR A 76 16.04 -3.83 8.77
C THR A 76 17.00 -4.91 8.25
N ARG A 77 16.67 -6.19 8.37
CA ARG A 77 17.49 -7.28 7.82
C ARG A 77 17.40 -7.26 6.30
N GLY A 78 18.53 -7.40 5.62
CA GLY A 78 18.63 -7.27 4.16
C GLY A 78 17.70 -8.22 3.40
N GLU A 79 17.56 -9.45 3.89
CA GLU A 79 16.69 -10.48 3.31
C GLU A 79 15.19 -10.15 3.37
N PHE A 80 14.77 -9.25 4.28
CA PHE A 80 13.38 -8.75 4.33
C PHE A 80 13.25 -7.38 3.65
N LEU A 81 14.28 -6.54 3.79
CA LEU A 81 14.25 -5.16 3.31
C LEU A 81 14.48 -5.05 1.79
N THR A 82 15.28 -5.95 1.22
CA THR A 82 15.75 -5.86 -0.18
C THR A 82 15.21 -6.95 -1.10
N ALA A 83 14.67 -8.03 -0.55
CA ALA A 83 14.03 -9.07 -1.36
C ALA A 83 12.76 -8.51 -2.02
N TYR A 84 12.46 -8.97 -3.23
CA TYR A 84 11.26 -8.60 -3.97
C TYR A 84 10.26 -9.75 -4.03
N THR A 85 9.26 -9.65 -4.91
CA THR A 85 8.25 -10.69 -5.11
C THR A 85 8.90 -12.08 -5.24
N PRO A 86 8.45 -13.08 -4.47
CA PRO A 86 9.11 -14.38 -4.36
C PRO A 86 8.83 -15.28 -5.57
N TYR A 87 9.18 -14.83 -6.78
CA TYR A 87 9.00 -15.60 -8.03
C TYR A 87 9.89 -16.85 -8.06
N GLN A 88 11.08 -16.80 -7.44
CA GLN A 88 11.97 -17.95 -7.26
C GLN A 88 11.70 -18.57 -5.89
N ALA A 89 10.73 -19.49 -5.83
CA ALA A 89 10.21 -20.01 -4.57
C ALA A 89 11.28 -20.72 -3.74
N GLU A 90 12.19 -21.46 -4.38
CA GLU A 90 13.29 -22.21 -3.75
C GLU A 90 14.27 -21.29 -3.02
N ALA A 91 14.46 -20.06 -3.54
CA ALA A 91 15.30 -19.04 -2.94
C ALA A 91 14.55 -18.12 -1.96
N SER A 92 13.25 -18.31 -1.78
CA SER A 92 12.36 -17.38 -1.06
C SER A 92 11.56 -18.03 0.06
N GLN A 93 11.90 -19.24 0.49
CA GLN A 93 11.11 -20.02 1.46
C GLN A 93 10.88 -19.29 2.80
N GLY A 94 11.83 -18.48 3.27
CA GLY A 94 11.64 -17.68 4.48
C GLY A 94 10.50 -16.67 4.37
N THR A 95 10.47 -15.87 3.29
CA THR A 95 9.39 -14.91 3.02
C THR A 95 8.06 -15.62 2.78
N LEU A 96 8.07 -16.73 2.03
CA LEU A 96 6.87 -17.52 1.76
C LEU A 96 6.29 -18.13 3.05
N GLN A 97 7.13 -18.56 3.99
CA GLN A 97 6.68 -19.02 5.30
C GLN A 97 6.00 -17.88 6.09
N VAL A 98 6.58 -16.68 6.11
CA VAL A 98 5.95 -15.53 6.79
C VAL A 98 4.60 -15.18 6.16
N ILE A 99 4.49 -15.25 4.83
CA ILE A 99 3.21 -15.05 4.11
C ILE A 99 2.20 -16.13 4.52
N TYR A 100 2.60 -17.40 4.57
CA TYR A 100 1.74 -18.50 4.99
C TYR A 100 1.25 -18.33 6.44
N GLU A 101 2.13 -17.90 7.36
CA GLU A 101 1.78 -17.62 8.75
C GLU A 101 0.79 -16.46 8.85
N PHE A 102 0.98 -15.38 8.07
CA PHE A 102 0.03 -14.28 7.97
C PHE A 102 -1.33 -14.75 7.46
N GLN A 103 -1.38 -15.51 6.37
CA GLN A 103 -2.61 -16.05 5.82
C GLN A 103 -3.34 -16.93 6.84
N THR A 104 -2.60 -17.82 7.51
CA THR A 104 -3.14 -18.70 8.56
C THR A 104 -3.72 -17.90 9.71
N LEU A 105 -3.01 -16.86 10.17
CA LEU A 105 -3.49 -15.97 11.24
C LEU A 105 -4.81 -15.29 10.84
N ILE A 106 -4.88 -14.71 9.64
CA ILE A 106 -6.07 -14.00 9.16
C ILE A 106 -7.24 -14.97 8.95
N SER A 107 -7.01 -16.12 8.32
CA SER A 107 -8.04 -17.17 8.16
C SER A 107 -8.60 -17.61 9.50
N ASN A 108 -7.75 -17.87 10.50
CA ASN A 108 -8.19 -18.25 11.85
C ASN A 108 -8.93 -17.13 12.57
N LEU A 109 -8.47 -15.88 12.44
CA LEU A 109 -9.08 -14.72 13.10
C LEU A 109 -10.50 -14.45 12.61
N TYR A 110 -10.74 -14.59 11.30
CA TYR A 110 -12.05 -14.34 10.69
C TYR A 110 -12.90 -15.60 10.48
N GLY A 111 -12.37 -16.78 10.78
CA GLY A 111 -13.06 -18.06 10.52
C GLY A 111 -13.30 -18.33 9.04
N MET A 112 -12.40 -17.88 8.17
CA MET A 112 -12.51 -17.98 6.70
C MET A 112 -11.60 -19.08 6.15
N GLU A 113 -12.00 -19.70 5.05
CA GLU A 113 -11.26 -20.81 4.44
C GLU A 113 -9.92 -20.38 3.82
N VAL A 114 -9.83 -19.12 3.36
CA VAL A 114 -8.67 -18.60 2.64
C VAL A 114 -8.47 -17.10 2.91
N ALA A 115 -7.20 -16.70 3.00
CA ALA A 115 -6.75 -15.31 2.99
C ALA A 115 -5.66 -15.13 1.93
N ASN A 116 -5.55 -13.94 1.35
CA ASN A 116 -4.45 -13.62 0.44
C ASN A 116 -3.21 -13.14 1.23
N ALA A 117 -2.13 -12.81 0.52
CA ALA A 117 -0.88 -12.32 1.10
C ALA A 117 -0.90 -10.82 1.50
N GLY A 118 -2.09 -10.25 1.73
CA GLY A 118 -2.27 -8.83 2.06
C GLY A 118 -2.74 -7.98 0.87
N MET A 119 -3.07 -6.73 1.18
CA MET A 119 -3.55 -5.67 0.29
C MET A 119 -2.96 -4.33 0.75
N TYR A 120 -3.15 -3.25 -0.02
CA TYR A 120 -2.54 -1.95 0.28
C TYR A 120 -3.03 -1.32 1.59
N ASP A 121 -4.34 -1.26 1.80
CA ASP A 121 -4.97 -0.76 3.02
C ASP A 121 -6.36 -1.37 3.22
N GLY A 122 -7.01 -1.06 4.34
CA GLY A 122 -8.34 -1.60 4.62
C GLY A 122 -9.45 -1.03 3.72
N ALA A 123 -9.30 0.19 3.19
CA ALA A 123 -10.33 0.83 2.36
C ALA A 123 -10.37 0.22 0.96
N THR A 124 -9.20 0.06 0.33
CA THR A 124 -9.01 -0.63 -0.94
C THR A 124 -9.35 -2.11 -0.83
N SER A 125 -9.01 -2.77 0.30
CA SER A 125 -9.44 -4.15 0.56
C SER A 125 -10.95 -4.30 0.58
N LEU A 126 -11.67 -3.36 1.24
CA LEU A 126 -13.13 -3.38 1.27
C LEU A 126 -13.71 -3.14 -0.13
N ALA A 127 -13.14 -2.21 -0.90
CA ALA A 127 -13.55 -1.96 -2.28
C ALA A 127 -13.38 -3.20 -3.17
N GLU A 128 -12.25 -3.91 -3.07
CA GLU A 128 -12.06 -5.18 -3.79
C GLU A 128 -13.05 -6.26 -3.35
N GLY A 129 -13.39 -6.32 -2.07
CA GLY A 129 -14.47 -7.18 -1.57
C GLY A 129 -15.83 -6.86 -2.20
N VAL A 130 -16.16 -5.57 -2.34
CA VAL A 130 -17.37 -5.11 -3.04
C VAL A 130 -17.35 -5.54 -4.51
N LEU A 131 -16.24 -5.32 -5.21
CA LEU A 131 -16.09 -5.71 -6.61
C LEU A 131 -16.19 -7.24 -6.79
N MET A 132 -15.58 -8.02 -5.90
CA MET A 132 -15.69 -9.46 -5.89
C MET A 132 -17.14 -9.91 -5.71
N ALA A 133 -17.87 -9.32 -4.76
CA ALA A 133 -19.28 -9.63 -4.52
C ALA A 133 -20.14 -9.31 -5.76
N CYS A 134 -19.92 -8.17 -6.42
CA CYS A 134 -20.62 -7.81 -7.66
C CYS A 134 -20.34 -8.81 -8.79
N ARG A 135 -19.09 -9.24 -8.96
CA ARG A 135 -18.72 -10.25 -9.98
C ARG A 135 -19.37 -11.60 -9.74
N VAL A 136 -19.40 -12.07 -8.49
CA VAL A 136 -20.00 -13.36 -8.12
C VAL A 136 -21.52 -13.32 -8.26
N THR A 137 -22.17 -12.28 -7.75
CA THR A 137 -23.64 -12.16 -7.75
C THR A 137 -24.22 -11.64 -9.07
N ARG A 138 -23.39 -11.02 -9.91
CA ARG A 138 -23.78 -10.29 -11.13
C ARG A 138 -24.75 -9.13 -10.89
N ARG A 139 -24.76 -8.58 -9.67
CA ARG A 139 -25.57 -7.41 -9.29
C ARG A 139 -24.72 -6.14 -9.42
N SER A 140 -25.39 -5.03 -9.74
CA SER A 140 -24.77 -3.71 -9.90
C SER A 140 -25.02 -2.76 -8.72
N HIS A 141 -25.86 -3.15 -7.77
CA HIS A 141 -26.25 -2.33 -6.63
C HIS A 141 -25.54 -2.81 -5.35
N VAL A 142 -24.87 -1.91 -4.63
CA VAL A 142 -24.08 -2.16 -3.42
C VAL A 142 -24.62 -1.38 -2.22
N ALA A 143 -25.04 -2.10 -1.18
CA ALA A 143 -25.42 -1.51 0.10
C ALA A 143 -24.19 -1.25 0.98
N VAL A 144 -24.06 -0.05 1.54
CA VAL A 144 -23.06 0.26 2.58
C VAL A 144 -23.71 0.84 3.82
N ALA A 145 -23.27 0.45 5.01
CA ALA A 145 -23.81 0.99 6.25
C ALA A 145 -23.50 2.49 6.39
N ASP A 146 -24.41 3.24 7.01
CA ASP A 146 -24.22 4.66 7.35
C ASP A 146 -23.12 4.90 8.38
N THR A 147 -22.80 3.88 9.18
CA THR A 147 -21.70 3.87 10.16
C THR A 147 -20.33 3.58 9.57
N LEU A 148 -20.24 3.20 8.29
CA LEU A 148 -18.95 2.99 7.63
C LEU A 148 -18.16 4.31 7.58
N SER A 149 -16.84 4.23 7.77
CA SER A 149 -15.95 5.39 7.66
C SER A 149 -16.20 6.16 6.35
N PRO A 150 -16.38 7.48 6.39
CA PRO A 150 -16.56 8.30 5.19
C PRO A 150 -15.42 8.13 4.18
N TYR A 151 -14.19 7.93 4.67
CA TYR A 151 -13.02 7.67 3.82
C TYR A 151 -13.17 6.34 3.05
N TYR A 152 -13.62 5.28 3.73
CA TYR A 152 -13.82 3.98 3.09
C TYR A 152 -14.92 4.05 2.03
N ARG A 153 -16.01 4.78 2.33
CA ARG A 153 -17.08 5.00 1.34
C ARG A 153 -16.56 5.70 0.08
N GLN A 154 -15.79 6.78 0.23
CA GLN A 154 -15.21 7.50 -0.91
C GLN A 154 -14.31 6.60 -1.77
N VAL A 155 -13.52 5.72 -1.15
CA VAL A 155 -12.68 4.76 -1.88
C VAL A 155 -13.53 3.75 -2.66
N ILE A 156 -14.60 3.22 -2.04
CA ILE A 156 -15.51 2.28 -2.74
C ILE A 156 -16.19 3.00 -3.91
N GLU A 157 -16.71 4.21 -3.71
CA GLU A 157 -17.33 5.02 -4.77
C GLU A 157 -16.38 5.22 -5.96
N ALA A 158 -15.11 5.56 -5.69
CA ALA A 158 -14.09 5.72 -6.72
C ALA A 158 -13.84 4.42 -7.52
N TYR A 159 -13.78 3.27 -6.84
CA TYR A 159 -13.59 1.96 -7.50
C TYR A 159 -14.81 1.53 -8.32
N CYS A 160 -16.00 1.90 -7.87
CA CYS A 160 -17.27 1.54 -8.49
C CYS A 160 -17.60 2.40 -9.73
N GLN A 161 -17.14 3.65 -9.75
CA GLN A 161 -17.48 4.64 -10.77
C GLN A 161 -17.22 4.13 -12.20
N ALA A 162 -16.04 3.56 -12.47
CA ALA A 162 -15.68 3.11 -13.81
C ALA A 162 -16.45 1.87 -14.29
N GLN A 163 -17.05 1.11 -13.36
CA GLN A 163 -17.79 -0.12 -13.65
C GLN A 163 -19.32 0.10 -13.66
N GLY A 164 -19.79 1.32 -13.42
CA GLY A 164 -21.23 1.62 -13.35
C GLY A 164 -21.93 0.91 -12.20
N LEU A 165 -21.22 0.64 -11.09
CA LEU A 165 -21.81 0.07 -9.89
C LEU A 165 -22.38 1.19 -9.01
N GLU A 166 -23.61 1.00 -8.53
CA GLU A 166 -24.35 1.99 -7.76
C GLU A 166 -24.24 1.70 -6.26
N LEU A 167 -23.79 2.70 -5.49
CA LEU A 167 -23.71 2.62 -4.04
C LEU A 167 -24.91 3.29 -3.37
N TYR A 168 -25.53 2.60 -2.42
CA TYR A 168 -26.57 3.15 -1.56
C TYR A 168 -26.23 2.97 -0.09
N THR A 169 -26.47 4.02 0.69
CA THR A 169 -26.25 4.00 2.13
C THR A 169 -27.48 3.46 2.84
N VAL A 170 -27.27 2.56 3.79
CA VAL A 170 -28.34 1.96 4.61
C VAL A 170 -28.13 2.32 6.08
N SER A 171 -29.18 2.83 6.72
CA SER A 171 -29.20 3.18 8.15
C SER A 171 -29.80 2.06 8.99
N SER A 172 -29.28 1.86 10.19
CA SER A 172 -29.88 0.89 11.12
C SER A 172 -31.31 1.31 11.49
N GLY A 173 -32.30 0.49 11.12
CA GLY A 173 -33.74 0.72 11.40
C GLY A 173 -34.64 0.88 10.17
N GLN A 174 -34.08 1.02 8.96
CA GLN A 174 -34.84 0.91 7.70
C GLN A 174 -34.39 -0.35 6.99
N ALA A 175 -35.29 -1.32 6.79
CA ALA A 175 -35.00 -2.46 5.94
C ALA A 175 -34.89 -1.95 4.49
N PRO A 176 -33.70 -1.97 3.85
CA PRO A 176 -33.62 -1.60 2.45
C PRO A 176 -34.38 -2.65 1.63
N SER A 177 -35.29 -2.18 0.76
CA SER A 177 -35.88 -3.02 -0.29
C SER A 177 -34.78 -3.32 -1.31
N LEU A 178 -34.10 -4.45 -1.15
CA LEU A 178 -33.03 -4.92 -2.05
C LEU A 178 -33.57 -5.57 -3.34
N ASP A 179 -34.88 -5.50 -3.57
CA ASP A 179 -35.60 -6.15 -4.69
C ASP A 179 -35.96 -5.18 -5.84
N GLN A 180 -35.15 -4.15 -6.09
CA GLN A 180 -35.26 -3.31 -7.30
C GLN A 180 -33.96 -3.30 -8.09
#